data_AF-A0A452QTA9-F1
#
_entry.id   AF-A0A452QTA9-F1
#
_cell.length_a   1.000
_cell.length_b   1.000
_cell.length_c   1.000
_cell.angle_alpha   90.00
_cell.angle_beta   90.00
_cell.angle_gamma   90.00
#
_symmetry.space_group_name_H-M   'P 1'
#
loop_
_entity.id
_entity.type
_entity.pdbx_description
1 polymer ?
#
loop_
_entity_poly.entity_id
_entity_poly.type
_entity_poly.pdbx_seq_one_letter_code
_entity_poly.pdbx_strand_id
1 'polypeptide(L)'
;GECGREEVVIVSAARTPIGSFLGSLSSLPAMRLGSIAIQGAIEKAGIPKEEVKEAYMGNVLQGGEGQAPARQAALGAGLPVSTPCTTVNKVCASGMKAIMMASQNLMCGHQDVMVAGGMESMSNVPYVMNRGATPYGGVKLEDLIVKDGLTDVYNKIHMGNCAENTAKKMNIAREEQDTYAINSYTRSRAAWEAGKFGNEVIPVTITVKGKPDVLVKEDEEYKRVDFSKVPKLKTVFQKENGTITAANASTLNDGAAAVVLMTMDAARRLSVKPLARVAAFADAAVEPIDFPVAPVYAVLKVLKDAGLKKEDITLWEVNEAFSLVVLANIKTLDLDPQKVNIDGGAVSLGHPIGMSGARIVIHLVHALKQGEYGLASICNGGGGASALLIQKL
;
A
#
# COMPACT_ATOMS: atom_id res chain seq x y z
N GLY A 1 -23.20 2.77 29.86
CA GLY A 1 -21.79 2.48 30.16
C GLY A 1 -21.11 2.18 28.85
N GLU A 2 -20.63 3.21 28.17
CA GLU A 2 -19.80 3.03 26.99
C GLU A 2 -18.42 2.65 27.50
N CYS A 3 -17.97 1.44 27.17
CA CYS A 3 -16.56 1.07 27.33
C CYS A 3 -15.77 2.01 26.41
N GLY A 4 -15.21 3.09 26.98
CA GLY A 4 -14.47 4.10 26.23
C GLY A 4 -13.30 3.43 25.53
N ARG A 5 -13.34 3.35 24.20
CA ARG A 5 -12.22 2.82 23.42
C ARG A 5 -11.08 3.81 23.50
N GLU A 6 -9.86 3.31 23.67
CA GLU A 6 -8.66 4.16 23.65
C GLU A 6 -8.55 4.89 22.31
N GLU A 7 -8.21 6.18 22.37
CA GLU A 7 -7.97 6.98 21.17
C GLU A 7 -6.62 6.62 20.56
N VAL A 8 -6.61 6.17 19.29
CA VAL A 8 -5.40 5.77 18.56
C VAL A 8 -4.87 6.91 17.73
N VAL A 9 -3.58 7.20 17.89
CA VAL A 9 -2.86 8.22 17.12
C VAL A 9 -1.67 7.66 16.37
N ILE A 10 -1.40 8.24 15.20
CA ILE A 10 -0.16 8.08 14.44
C ILE A 10 0.80 9.18 14.87
N VAL A 11 1.98 8.81 15.37
CA VAL A 11 3.01 9.75 15.83
C VAL A 11 4.12 9.94 14.82
N SER A 12 4.37 8.94 13.98
CA SER A 12 5.28 9.05 12.86
C SER A 12 4.93 8.07 11.76
N ALA A 13 5.46 8.36 10.58
CA ALA A 13 5.26 7.55 9.40
C ALA A 13 6.47 7.71 8.46
N ALA A 14 6.99 6.60 7.97
CA ALA A 14 8.12 6.58 7.03
C ALA A 14 7.98 5.44 6.01
N ARG A 15 8.53 5.66 4.82
CA ARG A 15 8.65 4.62 3.79
C ARG A 15 9.99 4.69 3.08
N THR A 16 10.39 3.56 2.49
CA THR A 16 11.45 3.56 1.50
C THR A 16 10.98 4.28 0.23
N PRO A 17 11.89 4.64 -0.69
CA PRO A 17 11.52 4.82 -2.08
C PRO A 17 10.90 3.54 -2.63
N ILE A 18 10.14 3.66 -3.70
CA ILE A 18 9.61 2.53 -4.46
C ILE A 18 10.57 2.25 -5.61
N GLY A 19 11.17 1.06 -5.59
CA GLY A 19 11.99 0.55 -6.68
C GLY A 19 11.12 -0.08 -7.76
N SER A 20 11.50 0.07 -9.02
CA SER A 20 10.89 -0.68 -10.12
C SER A 20 11.27 -2.17 -10.05
N PHE A 21 10.47 -3.02 -10.67
CA PHE A 21 10.78 -4.45 -10.81
C PHE A 21 12.18 -4.67 -11.40
N LEU A 22 12.99 -5.48 -10.72
CA LEU A 22 14.40 -5.75 -11.03
C LEU A 22 15.25 -4.46 -11.15
N GLY A 23 14.82 -3.40 -10.46
CA GLY A 23 15.41 -2.07 -10.50
C GLY A 23 16.27 -1.75 -9.26
N SER A 24 16.18 -0.50 -8.82
CA SER A 24 17.08 0.12 -7.84
C SER A 24 17.14 -0.57 -6.47
N LEU A 25 16.05 -1.20 -6.02
CA LEU A 25 15.95 -1.87 -4.72
C LEU A 25 15.96 -3.40 -4.80
N SER A 26 16.09 -3.96 -6.00
CA SER A 26 15.93 -5.41 -6.25
C SER A 26 16.95 -6.28 -5.51
N SER A 27 18.10 -5.75 -5.12
CA SER A 27 19.09 -6.49 -4.32
C SER A 27 18.70 -6.67 -2.86
N LEU A 28 17.65 -6.00 -2.38
CA LEU A 28 17.21 -6.08 -0.99
C LEU A 28 15.98 -7.00 -0.86
N PRO A 29 16.00 -7.99 0.06
CA PRO A 29 14.80 -8.75 0.37
C PRO A 29 13.79 -7.86 1.11
N ALA A 30 12.50 -8.24 1.06
CA ALA A 30 11.39 -7.47 1.63
C ALA A 30 11.64 -7.12 3.11
N MET A 31 12.23 -8.04 3.87
CA MET A 31 12.49 -7.91 5.31
C MET A 31 13.48 -6.79 5.61
N ARG A 32 14.47 -6.57 4.72
CA ARG A 32 15.42 -5.45 4.86
C ARG A 32 14.77 -4.11 4.53
N LEU A 33 13.91 -4.06 3.51
CA LEU A 33 13.10 -2.88 3.22
C LEU A 33 12.19 -2.55 4.42
N GLY A 34 11.50 -3.55 4.96
CA GLY A 34 10.69 -3.43 6.17
C GLY A 34 11.48 -2.93 7.36
N SER A 35 12.68 -3.47 7.60
CA SER A 35 13.58 -3.01 8.67
C SER A 35 13.90 -1.52 8.55
N ILE A 36 14.22 -1.05 7.34
CA ILE A 36 14.56 0.35 7.06
C ILE A 36 13.35 1.25 7.35
N ALA A 37 12.17 0.89 6.85
CA ALA A 37 10.94 1.66 7.09
C ALA A 37 10.57 1.74 8.58
N ILE A 38 10.64 0.62 9.30
CA ILE A 38 10.39 0.57 10.76
C ILE A 38 11.38 1.46 11.51
N GLN A 39 12.67 1.34 11.19
CA GLN A 39 13.71 2.15 11.82
C GLN A 39 13.46 3.64 11.61
N GLY A 40 13.24 4.08 10.37
CA GLY A 40 13.02 5.50 10.09
C GLY A 40 11.70 6.04 10.68
N ALA A 41 10.66 5.20 10.83
CA ALA A 41 9.45 5.59 11.52
C ALA A 41 9.73 5.83 13.01
N ILE A 42 10.43 4.92 13.70
CA ILE A 42 10.75 5.08 15.13
C ILE A 42 11.67 6.28 15.36
N GLU A 43 12.69 6.46 14.53
CA GLU A 43 13.59 7.63 14.60
C GLU A 43 12.82 8.94 14.46
N LYS A 44 11.86 9.01 13.51
CA LYS A 44 10.98 10.19 13.36
C LYS A 44 10.00 10.37 14.52
N ALA A 45 9.58 9.30 15.18
CA ALA A 45 8.73 9.40 16.39
C ALA A 45 9.51 9.96 17.58
N GLY A 46 10.84 9.81 17.60
CA GLY A 46 11.67 10.26 18.71
C GLY A 46 11.45 9.44 20.00
N ILE A 47 11.07 8.16 19.87
CA ILE A 47 10.85 7.25 21.00
C ILE A 47 11.94 6.18 21.09
N PRO A 48 12.23 5.64 22.29
CA PRO A 48 13.07 4.45 22.43
C PRO A 48 12.46 3.25 21.70
N LYS A 49 13.30 2.38 21.12
CA LYS A 49 12.82 1.17 20.42
C LYS A 49 12.11 0.20 21.39
N GLU A 50 12.49 0.25 22.66
CA GLU A 50 11.93 -0.52 23.78
C GLU A 50 10.50 -0.13 24.11
N GLU A 51 10.06 1.05 23.66
CA GLU A 51 8.65 1.43 23.79
C GLU A 51 7.76 0.65 22.84
N VAL A 52 8.26 0.13 21.71
CA VAL A 52 7.43 -0.63 20.77
C VAL A 52 7.11 -2.03 21.33
N LYS A 53 5.84 -2.28 21.61
CA LYS A 53 5.39 -3.52 22.26
C LYS A 53 5.06 -4.62 21.28
N GLU A 54 4.58 -4.30 20.09
CA GLU A 54 4.19 -5.30 19.08
C GLU A 54 4.27 -4.71 17.66
N ALA A 55 4.52 -5.57 16.66
CA ALA A 55 4.66 -5.15 15.26
C ALA A 55 3.83 -5.98 14.29
N TYR A 56 3.02 -5.33 13.45
CA TYR A 56 2.27 -5.97 12.35
C TYR A 56 2.75 -5.47 10.99
N MET A 57 3.19 -6.38 10.12
CA MET A 57 3.63 -6.01 8.77
C MET A 57 2.87 -6.80 7.71
N GLY A 58 2.22 -6.07 6.80
CA GLY A 58 1.60 -6.62 5.60
C GLY A 58 2.64 -7.11 4.59
N ASN A 59 2.50 -8.32 4.08
CA ASN A 59 3.41 -8.90 3.08
C ASN A 59 2.74 -10.12 2.44
N VAL A 60 2.59 -10.08 1.11
CA VAL A 60 1.72 -11.00 0.38
C VAL A 60 2.48 -12.23 -0.08
N LEU A 61 3.64 -12.04 -0.71
CA LEU A 61 4.37 -13.10 -1.42
C LEU A 61 5.50 -13.65 -0.57
N GLN A 62 5.13 -14.34 0.51
CA GLN A 62 6.05 -14.77 1.59
C GLN A 62 6.97 -15.95 1.22
N GLY A 63 6.80 -16.53 0.03
CA GLY A 63 7.57 -17.69 -0.42
C GLY A 63 9.05 -17.35 -0.56
N GLY A 64 9.93 -18.11 0.11
CA GLY A 64 11.39 -17.93 0.02
C GLY A 64 11.97 -16.86 0.95
N GLU A 65 11.15 -16.12 1.69
CA GLU A 65 11.61 -15.07 2.61
C GLU A 65 12.14 -15.60 3.95
N GLY A 66 11.96 -16.89 4.24
CA GLY A 66 12.31 -17.50 5.52
C GLY A 66 11.19 -17.39 6.57
N GLN A 67 11.50 -17.77 7.81
CA GLN A 67 10.51 -17.83 8.88
C GLN A 67 10.15 -16.42 9.40
N ALA A 68 8.85 -16.20 9.65
CA ALA A 68 8.32 -15.00 10.30
C ALA A 68 8.81 -13.66 9.70
N PRO A 69 8.40 -13.32 8.46
CA PRO A 69 8.83 -12.11 7.76
C PRO A 69 8.75 -10.80 8.58
N ALA A 70 7.63 -10.55 9.28
CA ALA A 70 7.47 -9.39 10.15
C ALA A 70 8.49 -9.35 11.32
N ARG A 71 8.82 -10.52 11.87
CA ARG A 71 9.82 -10.66 12.95
C ARG A 71 11.23 -10.37 12.44
N GLN A 72 11.57 -10.84 11.25
CA GLN A 72 12.85 -10.51 10.61
C GLN A 72 12.98 -8.99 10.40
N ALA A 73 11.92 -8.32 9.96
CA ALA A 73 11.91 -6.86 9.80
C ALA A 73 12.06 -6.11 11.14
N ALA A 74 11.31 -6.51 12.17
CA ALA A 74 11.39 -5.87 13.50
C ALA A 74 12.78 -6.02 14.14
N LEU A 75 13.33 -7.24 14.15
CA LEU A 75 14.69 -7.48 14.67
C LEU A 75 15.75 -6.81 13.79
N GLY A 76 15.56 -6.80 12.47
CA GLY A 76 16.45 -6.13 11.53
C GLY A 76 16.48 -4.60 11.68
N ALA A 77 15.41 -4.01 12.21
CA ALA A 77 15.34 -2.61 12.64
C ALA A 77 15.89 -2.37 14.05
N GLY A 78 16.31 -3.43 14.76
CA GLY A 78 16.86 -3.37 16.11
C GLY A 78 15.82 -3.21 17.21
N LEU A 79 14.57 -3.62 17.00
CA LEU A 79 13.60 -3.72 18.10
C LEU A 79 14.01 -4.85 19.06
N PRO A 80 13.59 -4.77 20.34
CA PRO A 80 13.88 -5.81 21.31
C PRO A 80 13.40 -7.20 20.87
N VAL A 81 14.12 -8.23 21.33
CA VAL A 81 13.68 -9.63 21.14
C VAL A 81 12.35 -9.92 21.84
N SER A 82 11.94 -9.11 22.81
CA SER A 82 10.64 -9.22 23.48
C SER A 82 9.45 -8.75 22.63
N THR A 83 9.66 -8.07 21.49
CA THR A 83 8.57 -7.51 20.66
C THR A 83 7.86 -8.61 19.83
N PRO A 84 6.65 -9.09 20.18
CA PRO A 84 5.86 -9.96 19.31
C PRO A 84 5.64 -9.37 17.91
N CYS A 85 5.58 -10.25 16.91
CA CYS A 85 5.44 -9.85 15.51
C CYS A 85 4.47 -10.76 14.77
N THR A 86 3.63 -10.19 13.91
CA THR A 86 2.71 -10.94 13.03
C THR A 86 2.80 -10.44 11.60
N THR A 87 2.97 -11.37 10.65
CA THR A 87 2.87 -11.07 9.21
C THR A 87 1.41 -11.17 8.77
N VAL A 88 0.90 -10.15 8.11
CA VAL A 88 -0.51 -10.07 7.68
C VAL A 88 -0.60 -10.21 6.17
N ASN A 89 -1.53 -11.04 5.68
CA ASN A 89 -1.85 -11.12 4.26
C ASN A 89 -3.36 -10.89 4.02
N LYS A 90 -3.67 -9.75 3.40
CA LYS A 90 -4.95 -9.40 2.78
C LYS A 90 -4.71 -8.88 1.36
N VAL A 91 -3.81 -9.55 0.62
CA VAL A 91 -3.30 -9.17 -0.71
C VAL A 91 -2.91 -7.68 -0.72
N CYS A 92 -3.34 -6.88 -1.70
CA CYS A 92 -2.98 -5.46 -1.80
C CYS A 92 -3.36 -4.62 -0.56
N ALA A 93 -4.38 -5.05 0.20
CA ALA A 93 -4.82 -4.35 1.42
C ALA A 93 -3.98 -4.70 2.67
N SER A 94 -2.98 -5.57 2.56
CA SER A 94 -2.21 -6.08 3.71
C SER A 94 -1.63 -4.98 4.60
N GLY A 95 -0.98 -3.98 4.00
CA GLY A 95 -0.37 -2.88 4.75
C GLY A 95 -1.40 -2.04 5.52
N MET A 96 -2.57 -1.77 4.92
CA MET A 96 -3.64 -1.05 5.60
C MET A 96 -4.28 -1.93 6.69
N LYS A 97 -4.49 -3.22 6.40
CA LYS A 97 -5.08 -4.15 7.36
C LYS A 97 -4.19 -4.34 8.59
N ALA A 98 -2.87 -4.33 8.44
CA ALA A 98 -1.93 -4.33 9.55
C ALA A 98 -2.12 -3.09 10.46
N ILE A 99 -2.29 -1.90 9.88
CA ILE A 99 -2.59 -0.66 10.64
C ILE A 99 -3.93 -0.78 11.37
N MET A 100 -4.96 -1.30 10.70
CA MET A 100 -6.28 -1.51 11.32
C MET A 100 -6.22 -2.47 12.50
N MET A 101 -5.55 -3.62 12.34
CA MET A 101 -5.40 -4.63 13.40
C MET A 101 -4.59 -4.11 14.58
N ALA A 102 -3.52 -3.35 14.33
CA ALA A 102 -2.75 -2.70 15.39
C ALA A 102 -3.59 -1.65 16.12
N SER A 103 -4.38 -0.86 15.38
CA SER A 103 -5.30 0.11 15.98
C SER A 103 -6.35 -0.58 16.86
N GLN A 104 -6.88 -1.73 16.46
CA GLN A 104 -7.81 -2.52 17.30
C GLN A 104 -7.15 -3.00 18.60
N ASN A 105 -5.90 -3.45 18.52
CA ASN A 105 -5.14 -3.92 19.68
C ASN A 105 -4.89 -2.79 20.70
N LEU A 106 -4.55 -1.59 20.20
CA LEU A 106 -4.45 -0.36 21.00
C LEU A 106 -5.81 0.07 21.59
N MET A 107 -6.89 0.06 20.78
CA MET A 107 -8.25 0.40 21.23
C MET A 107 -8.76 -0.50 22.36
N CYS A 108 -8.31 -1.76 22.39
CA CYS A 108 -8.63 -2.72 23.45
C CYS A 108 -7.74 -2.58 24.69
N GLY A 109 -6.72 -1.71 24.66
CA GLY A 109 -5.79 -1.50 25.77
C GLY A 109 -4.83 -2.67 26.03
N HIS A 110 -4.66 -3.59 25.07
CA HIS A 110 -3.71 -4.70 25.25
C HIS A 110 -2.26 -4.27 25.01
N GLN A 111 -2.05 -3.25 24.17
CA GLN A 111 -0.78 -2.58 23.96
C GLN A 111 -0.99 -1.06 23.99
N ASP A 112 0.09 -0.32 24.24
CA ASP A 112 0.08 1.13 24.28
C ASP A 112 0.88 1.78 23.14
N VAL A 113 1.89 1.09 22.61
CA VAL A 113 2.69 1.50 21.45
C VAL A 113 2.95 0.31 20.53
N MET A 114 2.65 0.48 19.24
CA MET A 114 2.84 -0.54 18.20
C MET A 114 3.44 0.06 16.93
N VAL A 115 4.10 -0.79 16.16
CA VAL A 115 4.47 -0.47 14.77
C VAL A 115 3.56 -1.26 13.83
N ALA A 116 3.06 -0.60 12.79
CA ALA A 116 2.29 -1.26 11.75
C ALA A 116 2.70 -0.78 10.37
N GLY A 117 2.54 -1.60 9.35
CA GLY A 117 2.93 -1.21 8.00
C GLY A 117 2.83 -2.34 6.99
N GLY A 118 3.64 -2.27 5.95
CA GLY A 118 3.76 -3.33 4.96
C GLY A 118 5.04 -3.24 4.15
N MET A 119 5.40 -4.36 3.54
CA MET A 119 6.63 -4.55 2.77
C MET A 119 6.39 -5.57 1.67
N GLU A 120 7.06 -5.37 0.54
CA GLU A 120 7.10 -6.36 -0.54
C GLU A 120 8.42 -6.19 -1.32
N SER A 121 8.96 -7.30 -1.80
CA SER A 121 10.07 -7.30 -2.76
C SER A 121 9.68 -8.22 -3.90
N MET A 122 8.89 -7.70 -4.84
CA MET A 122 8.39 -8.47 -5.97
C MET A 122 9.55 -8.98 -6.83
N SER A 123 10.66 -8.24 -6.89
CA SER A 123 11.90 -8.65 -7.57
C SER A 123 12.51 -9.96 -7.04
N ASN A 124 12.26 -10.31 -5.77
CA ASN A 124 12.83 -11.49 -5.13
C ASN A 124 11.83 -12.65 -4.97
N VAL A 125 10.62 -12.50 -5.51
CA VAL A 125 9.60 -13.56 -5.44
C VAL A 125 10.04 -14.75 -6.31
N PRO A 126 10.08 -15.98 -5.76
CA PRO A 126 10.59 -17.13 -6.47
C PRO A 126 9.55 -17.78 -7.38
N TYR A 127 10.03 -18.68 -8.23
CA TYR A 127 9.19 -19.70 -8.86
C TYR A 127 9.01 -20.90 -7.91
N VAL A 128 7.94 -21.68 -8.10
CA VAL A 128 7.66 -22.90 -7.31
C VAL A 128 7.54 -24.14 -8.17
N MET A 129 7.86 -25.27 -7.54
CA MET A 129 7.59 -26.62 -8.03
C MET A 129 6.75 -27.37 -6.99
N ASN A 130 5.73 -28.10 -7.43
CA ASN A 130 4.93 -28.93 -6.53
C ASN A 130 5.82 -30.02 -5.89
N ARG A 131 5.58 -30.30 -4.60
CA ARG A 131 6.21 -31.44 -3.93
C ARG A 131 5.62 -32.75 -4.47
N GLY A 132 6.46 -33.74 -4.69
CA GLY A 132 6.04 -35.09 -5.09
C GLY A 132 6.87 -35.64 -6.25
N ALA A 133 6.38 -36.71 -6.86
CA ALA A 133 7.00 -37.28 -8.04
C ALA A 133 6.84 -36.33 -9.25
N THR A 134 7.92 -36.12 -9.99
CA THR A 134 7.86 -35.38 -11.25
C THR A 134 7.10 -36.21 -12.29
N PRO A 135 6.00 -35.70 -12.87
CA PRO A 135 5.22 -36.46 -13.83
C PRO A 135 6.00 -36.72 -15.13
N TYR A 136 5.80 -37.90 -15.72
CA TYR A 136 6.32 -38.21 -17.06
C TYR A 136 5.79 -37.20 -18.08
N GLY A 137 6.66 -36.63 -18.90
CA GLY A 137 6.31 -35.59 -19.87
C GLY A 137 6.67 -34.15 -19.45
N GLY A 138 7.08 -33.93 -18.20
CA GLY A 138 7.69 -32.68 -17.75
C GLY A 138 6.91 -31.92 -16.68
N VAL A 139 7.53 -30.87 -16.13
CA VAL A 139 6.96 -30.02 -15.08
C VAL A 139 7.06 -28.55 -15.47
N LYS A 140 6.02 -27.78 -15.15
CA LYS A 140 6.04 -26.32 -15.26
C LYS A 140 6.35 -25.73 -13.89
N LEU A 141 7.40 -24.91 -13.80
CA LEU A 141 7.62 -24.07 -12.63
C LEU A 141 6.67 -22.86 -12.72
N GLU A 142 5.93 -22.61 -11.64
CA GLU A 142 4.95 -21.52 -11.59
C GLU A 142 5.56 -20.28 -10.94
N ASP A 143 5.36 -19.11 -11.55
CA ASP A 143 5.76 -17.81 -10.98
C ASP A 143 4.80 -17.43 -9.85
N LEU A 144 5.30 -17.21 -8.63
CA LEU A 144 4.44 -16.86 -7.49
C LEU A 144 3.84 -15.45 -7.58
N ILE A 145 4.44 -14.51 -8.30
CA ILE A 145 3.83 -13.19 -8.54
C ILE A 145 2.50 -13.40 -9.28
N VAL A 146 2.54 -14.21 -10.35
CA VAL A 146 1.35 -14.52 -11.14
C VAL A 146 0.40 -15.37 -10.32
N LYS A 147 0.88 -16.47 -9.73
CA LYS A 147 0.04 -17.49 -9.08
C LYS A 147 -0.64 -17.00 -7.80
N ASP A 148 0.14 -16.46 -6.86
CA ASP A 148 -0.33 -16.13 -5.51
C ASP A 148 -0.68 -14.65 -5.37
N GLY A 149 -0.13 -13.78 -6.23
CA GLY A 149 -0.37 -12.34 -6.18
C GLY A 149 -1.48 -11.86 -7.12
N LEU A 150 -1.44 -12.28 -8.39
CA LEU A 150 -2.15 -11.58 -9.48
C LEU A 150 -3.19 -12.42 -10.24
N THR A 151 -3.43 -13.67 -9.85
CA THR A 151 -4.44 -14.53 -10.47
C THR A 151 -5.65 -14.68 -9.54
N ASP A 152 -6.84 -14.39 -10.06
CA ASP A 152 -8.07 -14.69 -9.36
C ASP A 152 -8.29 -16.21 -9.34
N VAL A 153 -8.41 -16.78 -8.14
CA VAL A 153 -8.51 -18.24 -7.96
C VAL A 153 -9.79 -18.80 -8.58
N TYR A 154 -10.88 -18.03 -8.56
CA TYR A 154 -12.22 -18.50 -8.95
C TYR A 154 -12.42 -18.43 -10.46
N ASN A 155 -12.04 -17.30 -11.07
CA ASN A 155 -12.17 -17.06 -12.50
C ASN A 155 -10.95 -17.54 -13.31
N LYS A 156 -9.82 -17.81 -12.64
CA LYS A 156 -8.55 -18.24 -13.26
C LYS A 156 -8.04 -17.27 -14.32
N ILE A 157 -8.20 -15.98 -14.06
CA ILE A 157 -7.78 -14.86 -14.92
C ILE A 157 -6.93 -13.88 -14.13
N HIS A 158 -6.15 -13.05 -14.84
CA HIS A 158 -5.33 -12.02 -14.20
C HIS A 158 -6.21 -10.92 -13.58
N MET A 159 -5.72 -10.22 -12.56
CA MET A 159 -6.39 -9.03 -11.99
C MET A 159 -6.74 -7.98 -13.07
N GLY A 160 -5.90 -7.86 -14.09
CA GLY A 160 -6.13 -6.99 -15.24
C GLY A 160 -7.37 -7.37 -16.06
N ASN A 161 -7.69 -8.66 -16.20
CA ASN A 161 -8.93 -9.10 -16.84
C ASN A 161 -10.18 -8.76 -16.00
N CYS A 162 -10.05 -8.79 -14.67
CA CYS A 162 -11.12 -8.35 -13.76
C CYS A 162 -11.36 -6.83 -13.91
N ALA A 163 -10.30 -6.04 -14.08
CA ALA A 163 -10.40 -4.62 -14.37
C ALA A 163 -11.11 -4.35 -15.72
N GLU A 164 -10.80 -5.11 -16.77
CA GLU A 164 -11.51 -5.03 -18.07
C GLU A 164 -13.01 -5.31 -17.94
N ASN A 165 -13.39 -6.29 -17.11
CA ASN A 165 -14.81 -6.58 -16.83
C ASN A 165 -15.53 -5.36 -16.23
N THR A 166 -14.91 -4.68 -15.26
CA THR A 166 -15.49 -3.46 -14.68
C THR A 166 -15.48 -2.30 -15.68
N ALA A 167 -14.41 -2.14 -16.48
CA ALA A 167 -14.35 -1.13 -17.55
C ALA A 167 -15.53 -1.27 -18.51
N LYS A 168 -15.84 -2.50 -18.92
CA LYS A 168 -17.02 -2.82 -19.74
C LYS A 168 -18.34 -2.51 -19.02
N LYS A 169 -18.53 -3.00 -17.79
CA LYS A 169 -19.79 -2.79 -17.02
C LYS A 169 -20.09 -1.31 -16.78
N MET A 170 -19.05 -0.50 -16.57
CA MET A 170 -19.19 0.92 -16.22
C MET A 170 -18.98 1.87 -17.40
N ASN A 171 -18.74 1.35 -18.60
CA ASN A 171 -18.42 2.11 -19.81
C ASN A 171 -17.28 3.13 -19.57
N ILE A 172 -16.15 2.66 -19.03
CA ILE A 172 -14.96 3.49 -18.83
C ILE A 172 -13.97 3.17 -19.96
N ALA A 173 -13.84 4.11 -20.90
CA ALA A 173 -13.10 3.92 -22.13
C ALA A 173 -11.58 3.94 -21.93
N ARG A 174 -10.85 3.49 -22.96
CA ARG A 174 -9.38 3.49 -22.98
C ARG A 174 -8.81 4.89 -22.80
N GLU A 175 -9.38 5.87 -23.47
CA GLU A 175 -8.91 7.26 -23.50
C GLU A 175 -9.02 7.92 -22.12
N GLU A 176 -10.07 7.60 -21.36
CA GLU A 176 -10.26 8.07 -19.99
C GLU A 176 -9.18 7.49 -19.07
N GLN A 177 -8.89 6.20 -19.20
CA GLN A 177 -7.87 5.51 -18.41
C GLN A 177 -6.46 6.03 -18.72
N ASP A 178 -6.13 6.24 -19.99
CA ASP A 178 -4.85 6.82 -20.39
C ASP A 178 -4.70 8.27 -19.91
N THR A 179 -5.77 9.06 -19.98
CA THR A 179 -5.78 10.43 -19.45
C THR A 179 -5.51 10.46 -17.95
N TYR A 180 -6.17 9.56 -17.20
CA TYR A 180 -5.93 9.41 -15.77
C TYR A 180 -4.48 9.01 -15.49
N ALA A 181 -3.94 8.03 -16.23
CA ALA A 181 -2.57 7.57 -16.06
C ALA A 181 -1.56 8.70 -16.27
N ILE A 182 -1.68 9.46 -17.37
CA ILE A 182 -0.83 10.62 -17.65
C ILE A 182 -0.91 11.62 -16.50
N ASN A 183 -2.11 11.93 -16.00
CA ASN A 183 -2.30 12.81 -14.85
C ASN A 183 -1.62 12.27 -13.58
N SER A 184 -1.68 10.96 -13.30
CA SER A 184 -0.98 10.34 -12.16
C SER A 184 0.54 10.54 -12.28
N TYR A 185 1.14 10.27 -13.44
CA TYR A 185 2.57 10.52 -13.69
C TYR A 185 2.94 12.00 -13.56
N THR A 186 2.12 12.90 -14.09
CA THR A 186 2.32 14.36 -13.97
C THR A 186 2.30 14.80 -12.51
N ARG A 187 1.35 14.30 -11.71
CA ARG A 187 1.23 14.64 -10.28
C ARG A 187 2.38 14.08 -9.46
N SER A 188 2.77 12.83 -9.68
CA SER A 188 3.94 12.21 -9.04
C SER A 188 5.20 13.01 -9.30
N ARG A 189 5.45 13.39 -10.56
CA ARG A 189 6.60 14.21 -10.93
C ARG A 189 6.57 15.58 -10.23
N ALA A 190 5.43 16.27 -10.28
CA ALA A 190 5.29 17.57 -9.65
C ALA A 190 5.49 17.51 -8.12
N ALA A 191 4.99 16.47 -7.46
CA ALA A 191 5.14 16.27 -6.02
C ALA A 191 6.60 15.99 -5.61
N TRP A 192 7.33 15.19 -6.40
CA TRP A 192 8.77 14.97 -6.22
C TRP A 192 9.58 16.25 -6.44
N GLU A 193 9.33 16.98 -7.53
CA GLU A 193 10.00 18.25 -7.84
C GLU A 193 9.72 19.34 -6.77
N ALA A 194 8.52 19.34 -6.18
CA ALA A 194 8.13 20.23 -5.09
C ALA A 194 8.59 19.76 -3.70
N GLY A 195 9.29 18.61 -3.60
CA GLY A 195 9.82 18.10 -2.33
C GLY A 195 8.78 17.60 -1.33
N LYS A 196 7.54 17.30 -1.79
CA LYS A 196 6.43 16.92 -0.90
C LYS A 196 6.66 15.63 -0.12
N PHE A 197 7.46 14.71 -0.68
CA PHE A 197 7.79 13.44 -0.05
C PHE A 197 8.94 13.51 0.97
N GLY A 198 9.54 14.68 1.21
CA GLY A 198 10.73 14.80 2.07
C GLY A 198 10.53 14.34 3.51
N ASN A 199 9.31 14.47 4.05
CA ASN A 199 8.97 14.00 5.40
C ASN A 199 8.46 12.56 5.43
N GLU A 200 8.17 11.96 4.28
CA GLU A 200 7.62 10.61 4.16
C GLU A 200 8.70 9.59 3.77
N VAL A 201 9.59 9.94 2.84
CA VAL A 201 10.60 9.03 2.29
C VAL A 201 11.91 9.14 3.03
N ILE A 202 12.46 7.98 3.41
CA ILE A 202 13.83 7.84 3.92
C ILE A 202 14.71 7.21 2.83
N PRO A 203 15.90 7.77 2.54
CA PRO A 203 16.76 7.22 1.50
C PRO A 203 17.34 5.86 1.90
N VAL A 204 17.63 5.02 0.91
CA VAL A 204 18.19 3.67 1.09
C VAL A 204 19.56 3.60 0.44
N THR A 205 20.58 3.20 1.20
CA THR A 205 21.92 2.95 0.67
C THR A 205 22.04 1.47 0.26
N ILE A 206 22.40 1.24 -1.00
CA ILE A 206 22.70 -0.08 -1.55
C ILE A 206 24.21 -0.26 -1.60
N THR A 207 24.72 -1.19 -0.79
CA THR A 207 26.15 -1.54 -0.74
C THR A 207 26.40 -2.85 -1.45
N VAL A 208 27.26 -2.83 -2.47
CA VAL A 208 27.72 -4.01 -3.19
C VAL A 208 29.23 -4.11 -3.04
N LYS A 209 29.73 -5.25 -2.52
CA LYS A 209 31.17 -5.45 -2.28
C LYS A 209 31.97 -5.17 -3.56
N GLY A 210 32.93 -4.24 -3.46
CA GLY A 210 33.80 -3.84 -4.57
C GLY A 210 33.20 -2.80 -5.53
N LYS A 211 32.03 -2.23 -5.21
CA LYS A 211 31.43 -1.09 -5.93
C LYS A 211 31.18 0.08 -4.97
N PRO A 212 31.13 1.33 -5.47
CA PRO A 212 30.66 2.46 -4.68
C PRO A 212 29.22 2.24 -4.22
N ASP A 213 28.89 2.76 -3.03
CA ASP A 213 27.53 2.77 -2.52
C ASP A 213 26.60 3.57 -3.43
N VAL A 214 25.37 3.07 -3.62
CA VAL A 214 24.33 3.76 -4.39
C VAL A 214 23.25 4.23 -3.43
N LEU A 215 23.01 5.54 -3.39
CA LEU A 215 21.94 6.13 -2.58
C LEU A 215 20.66 6.26 -3.41
N VAL A 216 19.65 5.45 -3.09
CA VAL A 216 18.30 5.55 -3.67
C VAL A 216 17.48 6.48 -2.77
N LYS A 217 17.16 7.67 -3.27
CA LYS A 217 16.51 8.74 -2.48
C LYS A 217 15.13 9.17 -3.00
N GLU A 218 14.71 8.65 -4.14
CA GLU A 218 13.44 8.98 -4.78
C GLU A 218 12.82 7.75 -5.44
N ASP A 219 11.49 7.79 -5.64
CA ASP A 219 10.78 6.72 -6.34
C ASP A 219 11.32 6.57 -7.77
N GLU A 220 11.41 5.34 -8.25
CA GLU A 220 12.03 5.03 -9.54
C GLU A 220 11.04 5.18 -10.70
N GLU A 221 9.80 4.74 -10.49
CA GLU A 221 8.85 4.43 -11.55
C GLU A 221 8.32 5.66 -12.30
N TYR A 222 8.11 6.79 -11.61
CA TYR A 222 7.43 7.95 -12.20
C TYR A 222 8.22 8.62 -13.35
N LYS A 223 9.51 8.28 -13.47
CA LYS A 223 10.40 8.73 -14.54
C LYS A 223 10.37 7.81 -15.76
N ARG A 224 9.79 6.61 -15.66
CA ARG A 224 9.82 5.54 -16.67
C ARG A 224 8.61 5.59 -17.58
N VAL A 225 8.30 6.77 -18.12
CA VAL A 225 7.13 6.99 -18.96
C VAL A 225 7.47 7.82 -20.19
N ASP A 226 6.82 7.50 -21.31
CA ASP A 226 6.82 8.29 -22.53
C ASP A 226 5.36 8.57 -22.90
N PHE A 227 4.89 9.79 -22.63
CA PHE A 227 3.49 10.18 -22.86
C PHE A 227 3.08 10.05 -24.33
N SER A 228 4.01 10.16 -25.29
CA SER A 228 3.70 9.99 -26.72
C SER A 228 3.40 8.54 -27.11
N LYS A 229 3.81 7.58 -26.26
CA LYS A 229 3.58 6.14 -26.46
C LYS A 229 2.34 5.63 -25.75
N VAL A 230 1.89 6.28 -24.67
CA VAL A 230 0.72 5.86 -23.88
C VAL A 230 -0.47 5.46 -24.76
N PRO A 231 -1.02 6.33 -25.64
CA PRO A 231 -2.18 5.98 -26.48
C PRO A 231 -1.89 4.90 -27.55
N LYS A 232 -0.61 4.59 -27.81
CA LYS A 232 -0.17 3.62 -28.84
C LYS A 232 0.08 2.23 -28.26
N LEU A 233 0.09 2.08 -26.93
CA LEU A 233 0.32 0.79 -26.30
C LEU A 233 -0.84 -0.17 -26.58
N LYS A 234 -0.47 -1.43 -26.83
CA LYS A 234 -1.41 -2.55 -26.94
C LYS A 234 -1.97 -2.89 -25.56
N THR A 235 -3.20 -3.38 -25.54
CA THR A 235 -3.83 -3.91 -24.33
C THR A 235 -3.21 -5.27 -24.02
N VAL A 236 -2.83 -5.47 -22.76
CA VAL A 236 -1.98 -6.62 -22.37
C VAL A 236 -2.76 -7.78 -21.76
N PHE A 237 -3.97 -7.52 -21.26
CA PHE A 237 -4.81 -8.53 -20.61
C PHE A 237 -5.93 -9.06 -21.50
N GLN A 238 -6.45 -8.22 -22.41
CA GLN A 238 -7.54 -8.58 -23.32
C GLN A 238 -7.25 -8.09 -24.74
N LYS A 239 -7.32 -9.01 -25.71
CA LYS A 239 -7.02 -8.72 -27.12
C LYS A 239 -8.14 -7.93 -27.80
N GLU A 240 -9.38 -8.37 -27.63
CA GLU A 240 -10.55 -7.77 -28.26
C GLU A 240 -11.15 -6.70 -27.35
N ASN A 241 -11.27 -5.46 -27.83
CA ASN A 241 -11.88 -4.35 -27.10
C ASN A 241 -11.32 -4.15 -25.68
N GLY A 242 -10.03 -4.45 -25.49
CA GLY A 242 -9.33 -4.17 -24.23
C GLY A 242 -9.11 -2.68 -24.02
N THR A 243 -8.92 -2.29 -22.76
CA THR A 243 -8.66 -0.92 -22.34
C THR A 243 -7.43 -0.80 -21.44
N ILE A 244 -7.03 -1.88 -20.78
CA ILE A 244 -5.93 -1.88 -19.81
C ILE A 244 -4.60 -2.13 -20.53
N THR A 245 -3.63 -1.25 -20.28
CA THR A 245 -2.26 -1.30 -20.80
C THR A 245 -1.23 -1.26 -19.68
N ALA A 246 0.03 -1.50 -20.03
CA ALA A 246 1.13 -1.35 -19.08
C ALA A 246 1.30 0.08 -18.54
N ALA A 247 0.85 1.12 -19.27
CA ALA A 247 0.97 2.51 -18.81
C ALA A 247 -0.17 2.96 -17.88
N ASN A 248 -1.34 2.33 -17.99
CA ASN A 248 -2.52 2.70 -17.19
C ASN A 248 -2.85 1.68 -16.09
N ALA A 249 -2.03 0.64 -15.94
CA ALA A 249 -2.00 -0.30 -14.81
C ALA A 249 -0.86 0.07 -13.85
N SER A 250 -0.95 -0.35 -12.58
CA SER A 250 0.21 -0.30 -11.71
C SER A 250 1.30 -1.28 -12.15
N THR A 251 2.56 -0.94 -11.86
CA THR A 251 3.71 -1.82 -12.11
C THR A 251 4.00 -2.77 -10.96
N LEU A 252 4.94 -3.70 -11.17
CA LEU A 252 5.50 -4.56 -10.12
C LEU A 252 6.68 -3.84 -9.49
N ASN A 253 6.79 -3.86 -8.15
CA ASN A 253 7.73 -2.98 -7.45
C ASN A 253 8.20 -3.54 -6.12
N ASP A 254 9.25 -2.92 -5.60
CA ASP A 254 9.83 -3.21 -4.29
C ASP A 254 9.71 -1.99 -3.37
N GLY A 255 9.34 -2.21 -2.11
CA GLY A 255 9.29 -1.14 -1.12
C GLY A 255 8.67 -1.54 0.21
N ALA A 256 8.84 -0.69 1.21
CA ALA A 256 8.22 -0.84 2.52
C ALA A 256 7.77 0.49 3.12
N ALA A 257 6.77 0.44 3.99
CA ALA A 257 6.18 1.57 4.69
C ALA A 257 5.82 1.15 6.12
N ALA A 258 6.04 2.03 7.10
CA ALA A 258 5.71 1.81 8.50
C ALA A 258 5.20 3.08 9.20
N VAL A 259 4.27 2.89 10.13
CA VAL A 259 3.76 3.90 11.06
C VAL A 259 4.04 3.48 12.49
N VAL A 260 4.30 4.47 13.36
CA VAL A 260 4.26 4.29 14.81
C VAL A 260 2.88 4.72 15.29
N LEU A 261 2.16 3.76 15.87
CA LEU A 261 0.84 3.93 16.45
C LEU A 261 0.94 3.87 17.97
N MET A 262 0.17 4.67 18.67
CA MET A 262 0.05 4.58 20.12
C MET A 262 -1.30 5.07 20.60
N THR A 263 -1.65 4.77 21.84
CA THR A 263 -2.77 5.44 22.51
C THR A 263 -2.41 6.90 22.78
N MET A 264 -3.42 7.78 22.85
CA MET A 264 -3.22 9.19 23.21
C MET A 264 -2.48 9.35 24.56
N ASP A 265 -2.77 8.47 25.52
CA ASP A 265 -2.12 8.50 26.83
C ASP A 265 -0.65 8.07 26.77
N ALA A 266 -0.29 7.12 25.93
CA ALA A 266 1.11 6.79 25.67
C ALA A 266 1.85 7.96 24.99
N ALA A 267 1.21 8.66 24.05
CA ALA A 267 1.79 9.84 23.42
C ALA A 267 2.08 10.95 24.46
N ARG A 268 1.16 11.18 25.39
CA ARG A 268 1.35 12.11 26.52
C ARG A 268 2.47 11.64 27.46
N ARG A 269 2.47 10.36 27.85
CA ARG A 269 3.50 9.75 28.71
C ARG A 269 4.90 9.90 28.13
N LEU A 270 5.03 9.72 26.81
CA LEU A 270 6.30 9.82 26.09
C LEU A 270 6.63 11.25 25.63
N SER A 271 5.76 12.22 25.91
CA SER A 271 5.92 13.63 25.50
C SER A 271 6.15 13.81 24.00
N VAL A 272 5.51 12.99 23.18
CA VAL A 272 5.58 13.06 21.71
C VAL A 272 4.34 13.70 21.12
N LYS A 273 4.50 14.42 20.01
CA LYS A 273 3.39 15.11 19.33
C LYS A 273 2.71 14.17 18.32
N PRO A 274 1.43 13.82 18.50
CA PRO A 274 0.66 13.10 17.49
C PRO A 274 0.58 13.87 16.16
N LEU A 275 0.63 13.15 15.04
CA LEU A 275 0.45 13.71 13.70
C LEU A 275 -0.98 13.60 13.19
N ALA A 276 -1.67 12.51 13.53
CA ALA A 276 -3.03 12.25 13.09
C ALA A 276 -3.72 11.27 14.05
N ARG A 277 -5.06 11.33 14.10
CA ARG A 277 -5.92 10.37 14.79
C ARG A 277 -6.48 9.36 13.79
N VAL A 278 -6.49 8.08 14.14
CA VAL A 278 -7.21 7.04 13.38
C VAL A 278 -8.69 7.11 13.80
N ALA A 279 -9.54 7.67 12.93
CA ALA A 279 -10.93 7.99 13.28
C ALA A 279 -11.88 6.81 13.06
N ALA A 280 -11.76 6.12 11.92
CA ALA A 280 -12.58 4.95 11.59
C ALA A 280 -11.90 4.10 10.51
N PHE A 281 -12.26 2.83 10.43
CA PHE A 281 -11.82 1.95 9.36
C PHE A 281 -12.83 0.82 9.14
N ALA A 282 -12.89 0.30 7.92
CA ALA A 282 -13.78 -0.80 7.59
C ALA A 282 -13.21 -1.69 6.48
N ASP A 283 -13.68 -2.93 6.47
CA ASP A 283 -13.50 -3.86 5.37
C ASP A 283 -14.84 -4.08 4.65
N ALA A 284 -14.77 -4.29 3.33
CA ALA A 284 -15.88 -4.75 2.53
C ALA A 284 -15.41 -5.82 1.54
N ALA A 285 -16.35 -6.61 1.05
CA ALA A 285 -16.11 -7.58 0.00
C ALA A 285 -17.34 -7.68 -0.91
N VAL A 286 -17.08 -7.97 -2.18
CA VAL A 286 -18.05 -8.22 -3.25
C VAL A 286 -17.60 -9.46 -4.03
N GLU A 287 -18.23 -9.75 -5.16
CA GLU A 287 -17.78 -10.82 -6.06
C GLU A 287 -16.28 -10.67 -6.42
N PRO A 288 -15.51 -11.77 -6.47
CA PRO A 288 -14.06 -11.71 -6.69
C PRO A 288 -13.63 -10.91 -7.93
N ILE A 289 -14.34 -11.06 -9.05
CA ILE A 289 -14.09 -10.35 -10.30
C ILE A 289 -14.40 -8.84 -10.22
N ASP A 290 -15.25 -8.44 -9.26
CA ASP A 290 -15.71 -7.06 -9.07
C ASP A 290 -14.93 -6.33 -7.96
N PHE A 291 -13.74 -6.84 -7.58
CA PHE A 291 -12.84 -6.15 -6.65
C PHE A 291 -12.57 -4.65 -6.98
N PRO A 292 -12.58 -4.18 -8.26
CA PRO A 292 -12.37 -2.76 -8.55
C PRO A 292 -13.38 -1.81 -7.88
N VAL A 293 -14.60 -2.29 -7.61
CA VAL A 293 -15.66 -1.48 -6.95
C VAL A 293 -15.81 -1.79 -5.47
N ALA A 294 -15.09 -2.78 -4.92
CA ALA A 294 -15.09 -3.07 -3.50
C ALA A 294 -14.77 -1.85 -2.59
N PRO A 295 -13.85 -0.92 -2.97
CA PRO A 295 -13.53 0.23 -2.13
C PRO A 295 -14.72 1.16 -1.88
N VAL A 296 -15.64 1.30 -2.85
CA VAL A 296 -16.90 2.06 -2.68
C VAL A 296 -17.62 1.64 -1.41
N TYR A 297 -17.80 0.33 -1.21
CA TYR A 297 -18.52 -0.20 -0.06
C TYR A 297 -17.76 -0.03 1.25
N ALA A 298 -16.42 -0.15 1.22
CA ALA A 298 -15.59 0.09 2.40
C ALA A 298 -15.64 1.57 2.82
N VAL A 299 -15.54 2.50 1.86
CA VAL A 299 -15.68 3.95 2.07
C VAL A 299 -17.03 4.29 2.69
N LEU A 300 -18.13 3.80 2.11
CA LEU A 300 -19.47 4.09 2.62
C LEU A 300 -19.66 3.59 4.06
N LYS A 301 -19.09 2.43 4.42
CA LYS A 301 -19.08 1.94 5.80
C LYS A 301 -18.32 2.88 6.74
N VAL A 302 -17.11 3.31 6.34
CA VAL A 302 -16.28 4.23 7.14
C VAL A 302 -16.98 5.56 7.36
N LEU A 303 -17.52 6.18 6.31
CA LEU A 303 -18.25 7.45 6.41
C LEU A 303 -19.45 7.33 7.33
N LYS A 304 -20.25 6.25 7.18
CA LYS A 304 -21.41 5.99 8.03
C LYS A 304 -21.03 5.81 9.50
N ASP A 305 -19.98 5.03 9.79
CA ASP A 305 -19.52 4.76 11.15
C ASP A 305 -18.95 6.02 11.82
N ALA A 306 -18.22 6.85 11.05
CA ALA A 306 -17.70 8.13 11.52
C ALA A 306 -18.76 9.24 11.62
N GLY A 307 -19.97 9.02 11.10
CA GLY A 307 -21.01 10.05 11.00
C GLY A 307 -20.66 11.21 10.08
N LEU A 308 -19.78 10.98 9.09
CA LEU A 308 -19.32 11.98 8.13
C LEU A 308 -19.95 11.76 6.75
N LYS A 309 -19.94 12.82 5.94
CA LYS A 309 -20.30 12.77 4.52
C LYS A 309 -19.06 12.83 3.65
N LYS A 310 -19.20 12.49 2.36
CA LYS A 310 -18.08 12.54 1.40
C LYS A 310 -17.53 13.97 1.23
N GLU A 311 -18.37 14.98 1.43
CA GLU A 311 -17.99 16.39 1.33
C GLU A 311 -17.07 16.85 2.47
N ASP A 312 -17.10 16.15 3.61
CA ASP A 312 -16.24 16.43 4.78
C ASP A 312 -14.80 15.95 4.58
N ILE A 313 -14.55 15.15 3.54
CA ILE A 313 -13.23 14.60 3.23
C ILE A 313 -12.46 15.57 2.34
N THR A 314 -11.30 16.01 2.82
CA THR A 314 -10.42 16.93 2.10
C THR A 314 -9.62 16.21 1.03
N LEU A 315 -8.99 15.07 1.38
CA LEU A 315 -8.15 14.29 0.48
C LEU A 315 -8.55 12.82 0.47
N TRP A 316 -8.54 12.25 -0.72
CA TRP A 316 -8.81 10.84 -0.97
C TRP A 316 -7.57 10.17 -1.52
N GLU A 317 -7.16 9.08 -0.89
CA GLU A 317 -6.21 8.16 -1.48
C GLU A 317 -6.95 6.88 -1.90
N VAL A 318 -7.27 6.77 -3.19
CA VAL A 318 -7.86 5.55 -3.77
C VAL A 318 -6.74 4.82 -4.50
N ASN A 319 -6.25 3.71 -3.95
CA ASN A 319 -5.07 3.05 -4.50
C ASN A 319 -5.25 2.70 -5.99
N GLU A 320 -4.31 3.17 -6.80
CA GLU A 320 -4.34 3.03 -8.26
C GLU A 320 -3.86 1.66 -8.73
N ALA A 321 -4.50 0.57 -8.32
CA ALA A 321 -4.16 -0.77 -8.85
C ALA A 321 -4.26 -0.80 -10.38
N PHE A 322 -5.29 -0.11 -10.90
CA PHE A 322 -5.40 0.30 -12.30
C PHE A 322 -6.02 1.70 -12.32
N SER A 323 -5.76 2.48 -13.36
CA SER A 323 -6.43 3.78 -13.59
C SER A 323 -7.95 3.62 -13.58
N LEU A 324 -8.43 2.51 -14.15
CA LEU A 324 -9.82 2.08 -14.11
C LEU A 324 -10.41 2.04 -12.69
N VAL A 325 -9.67 1.50 -11.71
CA VAL A 325 -10.17 1.38 -10.33
C VAL A 325 -10.52 2.74 -9.76
N VAL A 326 -9.65 3.74 -9.98
CA VAL A 326 -9.90 5.09 -9.46
C VAL A 326 -11.08 5.73 -10.18
N LEU A 327 -11.12 5.65 -11.50
CA LEU A 327 -12.23 6.20 -12.30
C LEU A 327 -13.59 5.58 -11.91
N ALA A 328 -13.63 4.28 -11.66
CA ALA A 328 -14.81 3.57 -11.19
C ALA A 328 -15.28 4.08 -9.81
N ASN A 329 -14.34 4.30 -8.89
CA ASN A 329 -14.66 4.81 -7.55
C ASN A 329 -15.09 6.28 -7.58
N ILE A 330 -14.40 7.13 -8.34
CA ILE A 330 -14.80 8.53 -8.59
C ILE A 330 -16.23 8.58 -9.14
N LYS A 331 -16.53 7.79 -10.18
CA LYS A 331 -17.85 7.76 -10.81
C LYS A 331 -18.95 7.27 -9.87
N THR A 332 -18.68 6.26 -9.06
CA THR A 332 -19.70 5.64 -8.21
C THR A 332 -19.99 6.46 -6.95
N LEU A 333 -18.94 7.00 -6.33
CA LEU A 333 -19.08 7.85 -5.13
C LEU A 333 -19.33 9.31 -5.47
N ASP A 334 -19.22 9.69 -6.75
CA ASP A 334 -19.34 11.05 -7.25
C ASP A 334 -18.36 11.99 -6.50
N LEU A 335 -17.08 11.63 -6.55
CA LEU A 335 -15.99 12.36 -5.89
C LEU A 335 -15.49 13.50 -6.80
N ASP A 336 -15.04 14.59 -6.18
CA ASP A 336 -14.25 15.61 -6.88
C ASP A 336 -12.88 15.02 -7.28
N PRO A 337 -12.59 14.85 -8.59
CA PRO A 337 -11.31 14.28 -9.04
C PRO A 337 -10.09 15.09 -8.61
N GLN A 338 -10.25 16.39 -8.30
CA GLN A 338 -9.15 17.24 -7.85
C GLN A 338 -8.70 16.94 -6.43
N LYS A 339 -9.49 16.19 -5.66
CA LYS A 339 -9.19 15.75 -4.28
C LYS A 339 -8.67 14.31 -4.20
N VAL A 340 -8.58 13.60 -5.32
CA VAL A 340 -8.21 12.17 -5.36
C VAL A 340 -6.78 12.03 -5.87
N ASN A 341 -5.93 11.32 -5.09
CA ASN A 341 -4.55 10.98 -5.43
C ASN A 341 -3.75 12.21 -5.91
N ILE A 342 -3.79 13.28 -5.11
CA ILE A 342 -3.39 14.62 -5.56
C ILE A 342 -1.92 14.72 -5.94
N ASP A 343 -1.08 13.86 -5.35
CA ASP A 343 0.36 13.77 -5.55
C ASP A 343 0.76 12.47 -6.28
N GLY A 344 -0.18 11.93 -7.08
CA GLY A 344 -0.02 10.71 -7.85
C GLY A 344 -0.29 9.45 -7.04
N GLY A 345 -0.02 8.28 -7.62
CA GLY A 345 -0.33 7.01 -6.98
C GLY A 345 0.28 5.82 -7.67
N ALA A 346 -0.24 4.63 -7.40
CA ALA A 346 0.38 3.35 -7.76
C ALA A 346 0.55 3.11 -9.28
N VAL A 347 -0.18 3.80 -10.16
CA VAL A 347 0.04 3.71 -11.62
C VAL A 347 1.40 4.32 -11.99
N SER A 348 1.82 5.38 -11.30
CA SER A 348 3.05 6.11 -11.63
C SER A 348 4.17 5.95 -10.62
N LEU A 349 3.87 5.72 -9.35
CA LEU A 349 4.86 5.49 -8.29
C LEU A 349 5.23 4.01 -8.15
N GLY A 350 4.35 3.11 -8.59
CA GLY A 350 4.50 1.65 -8.44
C GLY A 350 3.67 1.04 -7.31
N HIS A 351 3.53 -0.28 -7.33
CA HIS A 351 2.65 -1.04 -6.42
C HIS A 351 3.33 -2.28 -5.79
N PRO A 352 4.23 -2.11 -4.80
CA PRO A 352 4.62 -3.22 -3.94
C PRO A 352 3.39 -3.61 -3.11
N ILE A 353 2.79 -4.76 -3.45
CA ILE A 353 1.39 -5.06 -3.10
C ILE A 353 1.14 -5.11 -1.58
N GLY A 354 2.03 -5.70 -0.79
CA GLY A 354 1.91 -5.72 0.67
C GLY A 354 2.12 -4.37 1.36
N MET A 355 2.82 -3.44 0.71
CA MET A 355 3.20 -2.12 1.25
C MET A 355 2.18 -1.03 0.97
N SER A 356 1.52 -1.08 -0.19
CA SER A 356 0.80 0.07 -0.74
C SER A 356 -0.36 0.56 0.12
N GLY A 357 -1.05 -0.35 0.82
CA GLY A 357 -2.09 0.04 1.77
C GLY A 357 -1.58 0.88 2.95
N ALA A 358 -0.35 0.65 3.40
CA ALA A 358 0.28 1.50 4.41
C ALA A 358 0.77 2.82 3.79
N ARG A 359 1.43 2.77 2.62
CA ARG A 359 1.92 3.96 1.89
C ARG A 359 0.86 5.05 1.76
N ILE A 360 -0.34 4.70 1.31
CA ILE A 360 -1.40 5.68 1.10
C ILE A 360 -1.91 6.31 2.41
N VAL A 361 -1.88 5.59 3.53
CA VAL A 361 -2.19 6.16 4.85
C VAL A 361 -1.09 7.13 5.27
N ILE A 362 0.18 6.75 5.08
CA ILE A 362 1.33 7.61 5.38
C ILE A 362 1.26 8.91 4.59
N HIS A 363 0.90 8.85 3.31
CA HIS A 363 0.80 10.04 2.49
C HIS A 363 -0.24 11.02 3.04
N LEU A 364 -1.43 10.54 3.41
CA LEU A 364 -2.46 11.39 4.04
C LEU A 364 -1.96 12.01 5.36
N VAL A 365 -1.20 11.27 6.17
CA VAL A 365 -0.63 11.79 7.42
C VAL A 365 0.25 13.03 7.15
N HIS A 366 0.97 13.07 6.04
CA HIS A 366 1.88 14.19 5.71
C HIS A 366 1.23 15.28 4.84
N ALA A 367 0.27 14.93 3.98
CA ALA A 367 -0.34 15.85 3.03
C ALA A 367 -1.49 16.69 3.61
N LEU A 368 -2.24 16.15 4.57
CA LEU A 368 -3.35 16.87 5.21
C LEU A 368 -2.85 18.01 6.10
N LYS A 369 -3.67 19.06 6.20
CA LYS A 369 -3.50 20.17 7.16
C LYS A 369 -4.30 19.90 8.42
N GLN A 370 -3.90 20.56 9.52
CA GLN A 370 -4.51 20.38 10.84
C GLN A 370 -6.04 20.50 10.79
N GLY A 371 -6.73 19.52 11.39
CA GLY A 371 -8.19 19.44 11.45
C GLY A 371 -8.86 18.76 10.25
N GLU A 372 -8.16 18.62 9.11
CA GLU A 372 -8.71 18.00 7.90
C GLU A 372 -8.84 16.48 8.03
N TYR A 373 -9.86 15.94 7.37
CA TYR A 373 -10.08 14.51 7.22
C TYR A 373 -9.52 14.02 5.88
N GLY A 374 -8.84 12.88 5.91
CA GLY A 374 -8.47 12.15 4.71
C GLY A 374 -8.87 10.69 4.80
N LEU A 375 -9.29 10.14 3.67
CA LEU A 375 -9.80 8.77 3.58
C LEU A 375 -9.01 7.99 2.54
N ALA A 376 -8.28 6.98 3.01
CA ALA A 376 -7.57 6.03 2.17
C ALA A 376 -8.42 4.78 1.92
N SER A 377 -8.43 4.26 0.70
CA SER A 377 -9.10 3.01 0.35
C SER A 377 -8.28 2.20 -0.65
N ILE A 378 -8.31 0.88 -0.50
CA ILE A 378 -7.53 -0.04 -1.31
C ILE A 378 -8.31 -1.33 -1.56
N CYS A 379 -8.44 -1.69 -2.82
CA CYS A 379 -9.01 -2.98 -3.22
C CYS A 379 -7.97 -4.10 -3.04
N ASN A 380 -8.43 -5.35 -2.98
CA ASN A 380 -7.56 -6.52 -2.92
C ASN A 380 -8.14 -7.68 -3.75
N GLY A 381 -7.26 -8.48 -4.36
CA GLY A 381 -7.64 -9.69 -5.09
C GLY A 381 -8.54 -10.60 -4.24
N GLY A 382 -9.48 -11.29 -4.89
CA GLY A 382 -10.53 -12.06 -4.23
C GLY A 382 -11.79 -11.25 -3.86
N GLY A 383 -11.92 -10.00 -4.33
CA GLY A 383 -13.15 -9.22 -4.20
C GLY A 383 -13.24 -8.27 -2.99
N GLY A 384 -12.14 -8.12 -2.24
CA GLY A 384 -12.14 -7.33 -1.01
C GLY A 384 -11.68 -5.88 -1.18
N ALA A 385 -11.92 -5.08 -0.16
CA ALA A 385 -11.27 -3.80 0.06
C ALA A 385 -11.13 -3.48 1.55
N SER A 386 -10.22 -2.57 1.87
CA SER A 386 -10.09 -1.92 3.17
C SER A 386 -10.12 -0.40 2.97
N ALA A 387 -10.70 0.33 3.93
CA ALA A 387 -10.69 1.78 3.98
C ALA A 387 -10.39 2.27 5.39
N LEU A 388 -9.64 3.38 5.49
CA LEU A 388 -9.18 3.98 6.75
C LEU A 388 -9.29 5.51 6.66
N LEU A 389 -9.99 6.09 7.62
CA LEU A 389 -10.16 7.52 7.82
C LEU A 389 -9.21 8.01 8.91
N ILE A 390 -8.44 9.04 8.60
CA ILE A 390 -7.66 9.78 9.60
C ILE A 390 -8.12 11.23 9.68
N GLN A 391 -7.88 11.83 10.84
CA GLN A 391 -7.94 13.28 11.02
C GLN A 391 -6.57 13.80 11.38
N LYS A 392 -6.09 14.83 10.68
CA LYS A 392 -4.82 15.47 10.99
C LYS A 392 -4.91 16.26 12.30
N LEU A 393 -3.91 16.13 13.17
CA LEU A 393 -3.85 16.78 14.49
C LEU A 393 -2.96 18.03 14.52
#